data_AF-A0A917F4E8-F1
#
_entry.id   AF-A0A917F4E8-F1
#
_cell.length_a   1.000
_cell.length_b   1.000
_cell.length_c   1.000
_cell.angle_alpha   90.00
_cell.angle_beta   90.00
_cell.angle_gamma   90.00
#
_symmetry.space_group_name_H-M   'P 1'
#
loop_
_entity.id
_entity.type
_entity.pdbx_description
1 polymer ?
#
loop_
_entity_poly.entity_id
_entity_poly.type
_entity_poly.pdbx_seq_one_letter_code
_entity_poly.pdbx_strand_id
1 'polypeptide(L)'
;MTSRPICAPRPAAPPQPTAPAAAGTTPPAAPLPFEYTLQRTPVGVILLDADRRIRAANPLARRMLAQRGEPLFGTEILALHPEAARAKVAFLIDSAEKAEDGAASLVVTTAMGSLVAKVARLEGGDGGFCMMFHTLGDRVMGEPPPPEPEAVPLLLKLPVMRGTGDVTTLIDVDDVVFLSAEGHYARAATRQFTAFCPRALADLEQRLDPARFLRVHRRHVVNIRHVRAAERADGRWHLRMADAAGTRLPVSRAKVAEMRRMLAV
;
A
#
# COMPACT_ATOMS: atom_id res chain seq x y z
N MET A 1 -48.64 -52.90 -28.63
CA MET A 1 -47.83 -52.78 -27.40
C MET A 1 -46.39 -52.57 -27.82
N THR A 2 -45.94 -51.32 -27.82
CA THR A 2 -44.66 -50.87 -28.37
C THR A 2 -43.62 -50.78 -27.24
N SER A 3 -42.62 -51.67 -27.27
CA SER A 3 -41.52 -51.69 -26.30
C SER A 3 -40.57 -50.51 -26.50
N ARG A 4 -40.48 -49.65 -25.49
CA ARG A 4 -39.46 -48.60 -25.36
C ARG A 4 -38.08 -49.21 -25.08
N PRO A 5 -36.99 -48.72 -25.69
CA PRO A 5 -35.65 -49.13 -25.31
C PRO A 5 -35.21 -48.44 -24.00
N ILE A 6 -34.56 -49.22 -23.14
CA ILE A 6 -34.00 -48.81 -21.84
C ILE A 6 -32.78 -47.92 -22.10
N CYS A 7 -32.86 -46.66 -21.68
CA CYS A 7 -31.76 -45.70 -21.77
C CYS A 7 -30.80 -45.93 -20.59
N ALA A 8 -29.54 -46.25 -20.89
CA ALA A 8 -28.49 -46.39 -19.88
C ALA A 8 -28.16 -45.04 -19.21
N PRO A 9 -27.80 -45.00 -17.92
CA PRO A 9 -27.42 -43.76 -17.25
C PRO A 9 -26.08 -43.22 -17.76
N ARG A 10 -26.06 -41.93 -18.10
CA ARG A 10 -24.89 -41.15 -18.53
C ARG A 10 -23.84 -41.07 -17.40
N PRO A 11 -22.52 -41.16 -17.69
CA PRO A 11 -21.48 -41.01 -16.68
C PRO A 11 -21.43 -39.59 -16.12
N ALA A 12 -21.17 -39.48 -14.81
CA ALA A 12 -21.08 -38.24 -14.06
C ALA A 12 -19.96 -37.32 -14.60
N ALA A 13 -20.25 -36.03 -14.73
CA ALA A 13 -19.28 -35.01 -15.14
C ALA A 13 -18.18 -34.86 -14.07
N PRO A 14 -16.91 -34.65 -14.47
CA PRO A 14 -15.82 -34.43 -13.53
C PRO A 14 -16.01 -33.11 -12.76
N PRO A 15 -15.55 -33.03 -11.49
CA PRO A 15 -15.69 -31.81 -10.69
C PRO A 15 -14.92 -30.65 -11.32
N GLN A 16 -15.58 -29.52 -11.47
CA GLN A 16 -14.94 -28.28 -11.95
C GLN A 16 -13.92 -27.77 -10.92
N PRO A 17 -12.78 -27.21 -11.36
CA PRO A 17 -11.79 -26.63 -10.47
C PRO A 17 -12.36 -25.40 -9.75
N THR A 18 -12.26 -25.40 -8.43
CA THR A 18 -12.59 -24.29 -7.55
C THR A 18 -11.75 -23.07 -7.89
N ALA A 19 -12.40 -21.94 -8.15
CA ALA A 19 -11.75 -20.65 -8.38
C ALA A 19 -10.93 -20.22 -7.14
N PRO A 20 -9.76 -19.58 -7.32
CA PRO A 20 -8.92 -19.15 -6.21
C PRO A 20 -9.59 -18.03 -5.40
N ALA A 21 -9.51 -18.14 -4.08
CA ALA A 21 -9.99 -17.16 -3.12
C ALA A 21 -9.40 -15.77 -3.39
N ALA A 22 -10.27 -14.80 -3.67
CA ALA A 22 -9.89 -13.41 -3.90
C ALA A 22 -9.32 -12.77 -2.63
N ALA A 23 -8.19 -12.10 -2.81
CA ALA A 23 -7.37 -11.46 -1.79
C ALA A 23 -8.16 -10.48 -0.91
N GLY A 24 -8.07 -10.65 0.41
CA GLY A 24 -8.53 -9.69 1.38
C GLY A 24 -7.64 -8.44 1.36
N THR A 25 -8.25 -7.26 1.30
CA THR A 25 -7.58 -5.97 1.41
C THR A 25 -7.04 -5.80 2.83
N THR A 26 -5.72 -5.81 2.96
CA THR A 26 -4.98 -5.59 4.21
C THR A 26 -5.16 -4.12 4.68
N PRO A 27 -5.44 -3.86 5.97
CA PRO A 27 -5.49 -2.50 6.51
C PRO A 27 -4.10 -1.81 6.44
N PRO A 28 -4.03 -0.46 6.44
CA PRO A 28 -2.74 0.26 6.42
C PRO A 28 -1.91 -0.15 7.64
N ALA A 29 -0.75 -0.75 7.36
CA ALA A 29 0.11 -1.34 8.38
C ALA A 29 0.61 -0.27 9.36
N ALA A 30 0.53 -0.57 10.66
CA ALA A 30 1.31 0.15 11.65
C ALA A 30 2.80 0.13 11.25
N PRO A 31 3.61 1.17 11.58
CA PRO A 31 5.04 1.15 11.29
C PRO A 31 5.63 -0.12 11.86
N LEU A 32 6.28 -0.90 10.98
CA LEU A 32 6.81 -2.21 11.32
C LEU A 32 7.88 -2.05 12.42
N PRO A 33 7.99 -3.02 13.35
CA PRO A 33 9.07 -3.02 14.33
C PRO A 33 10.43 -2.84 13.66
N PHE A 34 11.34 -2.09 14.30
CA PHE A 34 12.65 -1.77 13.72
C PHE A 34 13.42 -3.02 13.28
N GLU A 35 13.36 -4.09 14.07
CA GLU A 35 14.01 -5.37 13.78
C GLU A 35 13.45 -6.02 12.51
N TYR A 36 12.13 -5.91 12.31
CA TYR A 36 11.45 -6.42 11.12
C TYR A 36 11.83 -5.61 9.88
N THR A 37 11.89 -4.28 10.01
CA THR A 37 12.37 -3.39 8.94
C THR A 37 13.82 -3.69 8.58
N LEU A 38 14.69 -3.87 9.58
CA LEU A 38 16.10 -4.22 9.37
C LEU A 38 16.24 -5.57 8.65
N GLN A 39 15.48 -6.58 9.06
CA GLN A 39 15.50 -7.91 8.42
C GLN A 39 15.11 -7.87 6.94
N ARG A 40 14.22 -6.94 6.57
CA ARG A 40 13.70 -6.81 5.21
C ARG A 40 14.35 -5.68 4.41
N THR A 41 15.26 -4.92 5.01
CA THR A 41 15.93 -3.82 4.33
C THR A 41 16.77 -4.38 3.19
N PRO A 42 16.49 -4.00 1.93
CA PRO A 42 17.27 -4.47 0.79
C PRO A 42 18.74 -4.08 0.97
N VAL A 43 19.65 -5.02 0.74
CA VAL A 43 21.09 -4.76 0.80
C VAL A 43 21.72 -4.92 -0.57
N GLY A 44 22.39 -3.87 -1.04
CA GLY A 44 23.28 -3.96 -2.18
C GLY A 44 24.65 -4.43 -1.71
N VAL A 45 25.25 -5.36 -2.43
CA VAL A 45 26.58 -5.90 -2.11
C VAL A 45 27.45 -5.82 -3.34
N ILE A 46 28.66 -5.28 -3.17
CA ILE A 46 29.68 -5.12 -4.21
C ILE A 46 31.00 -5.63 -3.64
N LEU A 47 31.69 -6.45 -4.41
CA LEU A 47 33.06 -6.87 -4.14
C LEU A 47 33.99 -6.10 -5.06
N LEU A 48 34.95 -5.42 -4.45
CA LEU A 48 36.01 -4.65 -5.08
C LEU A 48 37.34 -5.37 -4.91
N ASP A 49 38.22 -5.27 -5.90
CA ASP A 49 39.63 -5.64 -5.74
C ASP A 49 40.44 -4.53 -5.05
N ALA A 50 41.75 -4.76 -4.89
CA ALA A 50 42.68 -3.79 -4.32
C ALA A 50 42.75 -2.47 -5.12
N ASP A 51 42.51 -2.53 -6.43
CA ASP A 51 42.46 -1.37 -7.33
C ASP A 51 41.06 -0.71 -7.36
N ARG A 52 40.15 -1.10 -6.47
CA ARG A 52 38.77 -0.56 -6.34
C ARG A 52 37.90 -0.82 -7.57
N ARG A 53 38.22 -1.84 -8.36
CA ARG A 53 37.41 -2.30 -9.49
C ARG A 53 36.41 -3.36 -9.07
N ILE A 54 35.21 -3.33 -9.65
CA ILE A 54 34.13 -4.23 -9.29
C ILE A 54 34.40 -5.65 -9.83
N ARG A 55 34.62 -6.61 -8.93
CA ARG A 55 34.72 -8.04 -9.26
C ARG A 55 33.36 -8.73 -9.28
N ALA A 56 32.50 -8.40 -8.33
CA ALA A 56 31.19 -9.00 -8.19
C ALA A 56 30.19 -8.02 -7.60
N ALA A 57 28.91 -8.22 -7.90
CA ALA A 57 27.83 -7.41 -7.36
C ALA A 57 26.55 -8.22 -7.35
N ASN A 58 25.71 -8.01 -6.34
CA ASN A 58 24.36 -8.58 -6.34
C ASN A 58 23.42 -7.80 -7.27
N PRO A 59 22.25 -8.35 -7.65
CA PRO A 59 21.34 -7.71 -8.59
C PRO A 59 20.86 -6.31 -8.17
N LEU A 60 20.72 -6.05 -6.86
CA LEU A 60 20.36 -4.73 -6.36
C LEU A 60 21.49 -3.71 -6.59
N ALA A 61 22.73 -4.08 -6.27
CA ALA A 61 23.90 -3.25 -6.54
C ALA A 61 24.08 -2.94 -8.03
N ARG A 62 23.89 -3.95 -8.88
CA ARG A 62 23.90 -3.75 -10.33
C ARG A 62 22.87 -2.75 -10.79
N ARG A 63 21.62 -2.83 -10.31
CA ARG A 63 20.55 -1.88 -10.67
C ARG A 63 20.86 -0.45 -10.24
N MET A 64 21.54 -0.27 -9.11
CA MET A 64 21.85 1.06 -8.58
C MET A 64 23.03 1.75 -9.26
N LEU A 65 24.06 0.98 -9.61
CA LEU A 65 25.28 1.51 -10.22
C LEU A 65 25.22 1.57 -11.75
N ALA A 66 24.59 0.59 -12.40
CA ALA A 66 24.52 0.53 -13.86
C ALA A 66 23.39 1.41 -14.41
N GLN A 67 23.50 2.72 -14.20
CA GLN A 67 22.63 3.68 -14.88
C GLN A 67 23.13 3.86 -16.32
N ARG A 68 22.57 3.07 -17.25
CA ARG A 68 22.81 3.06 -18.71
C ARG A 68 24.03 2.28 -19.19
N GLY A 69 23.84 1.01 -19.53
CA GLY A 69 24.61 0.29 -20.56
C GLY A 69 26.12 0.07 -20.34
N GLU A 70 26.73 0.67 -19.32
CA GLU A 70 28.15 0.55 -19.03
C GLU A 70 28.50 -0.83 -18.45
N PRO A 71 29.69 -1.37 -18.78
CA PRO A 71 30.18 -2.58 -18.16
C PRO A 71 30.37 -2.33 -16.66
N LEU A 72 29.66 -3.08 -15.82
CA LEU A 72 29.77 -2.96 -14.37
C LEU A 72 31.06 -3.61 -13.85
N PHE A 73 31.37 -4.80 -14.33
CA PHE A 73 32.49 -5.60 -13.84
C PHE A 73 33.81 -5.13 -14.49
N GLY A 74 34.86 -5.01 -13.68
CA GLY A 74 36.16 -4.48 -14.10
C GLY A 74 36.26 -2.95 -14.12
N THR A 75 35.13 -2.25 -13.94
CA THR A 75 35.09 -0.79 -13.87
C THR A 75 35.40 -0.32 -12.46
N GLU A 76 36.14 0.78 -12.35
CA GLU A 76 36.43 1.42 -11.07
C GLU A 76 35.15 1.99 -10.44
N ILE A 77 34.94 1.72 -9.15
CA ILE A 77 33.72 2.12 -8.45
C ILE A 77 33.45 3.62 -8.51
N LEU A 78 34.48 4.47 -8.49
CA LEU A 78 34.35 5.92 -8.53
C LEU A 78 33.85 6.44 -9.88
N ALA A 79 34.18 5.76 -10.98
CA ALA A 79 33.72 6.16 -12.32
C ALA A 79 32.20 6.07 -12.45
N LEU A 80 31.60 5.06 -11.80
CA LEU A 80 30.16 4.79 -11.80
C LEU A 80 29.35 5.68 -10.84
N HIS A 81 30.01 6.49 -10.03
CA HIS A 81 29.35 7.42 -9.11
C HIS A 81 29.32 8.85 -9.69
N PRO A 82 28.22 9.59 -9.48
CA PRO A 82 28.16 11.02 -9.79
C PRO A 82 29.27 11.79 -9.07
N GLU A 83 29.76 12.87 -9.68
CA GLU A 83 30.87 13.67 -9.16
C GLU A 83 30.69 14.08 -7.69
N ALA A 84 29.48 14.49 -7.31
CA ALA A 84 29.12 14.86 -5.94
C ALA A 84 29.27 13.73 -4.90
N ALA A 85 29.24 12.46 -5.33
CA ALA A 85 29.36 11.29 -4.47
C ALA A 85 30.77 10.66 -4.45
N ARG A 86 31.61 10.93 -5.47
CA ARG A 86 32.93 10.31 -5.62
C ARG A 86 33.84 10.53 -4.40
N ALA A 87 33.92 11.77 -3.92
CA ALA A 87 34.76 12.11 -2.77
C ALA A 87 34.36 11.36 -1.49
N LYS A 88 33.05 11.15 -1.29
CA LYS A 88 32.51 10.43 -0.11
C LYS A 88 32.80 8.93 -0.20
N VAL A 89 32.65 8.34 -1.38
CA VAL A 89 32.94 6.91 -1.61
C VAL A 89 34.45 6.64 -1.46
N ALA A 90 35.30 7.49 -2.03
CA ALA A 90 36.75 7.39 -1.85
C ALA A 90 37.14 7.48 -0.38
N PHE A 91 36.63 8.49 0.33
CA PHE A 91 36.87 8.65 1.77
C PHE A 91 36.43 7.42 2.58
N LEU A 92 35.28 6.81 2.24
CA LEU A 92 34.78 5.62 2.93
C LEU A 92 35.70 4.40 2.74
N ILE A 93 36.19 4.18 1.52
CA ILE A 93 37.13 3.09 1.22
C ILE A 93 38.47 3.32 1.93
N ASP A 94 39.02 4.54 1.83
CA ASP A 94 40.27 4.92 2.48
C ASP A 94 40.18 4.78 4.02
N SER A 95 39.00 5.08 4.58
CA SER A 95 38.74 4.93 6.01
C SER A 95 38.71 3.46 6.42
N ALA A 96 38.06 2.59 5.65
CA ALA A 96 38.04 1.16 5.92
C ALA A 96 39.44 0.52 5.78
N GLU A 97 40.26 1.03 4.85
CA GLU A 97 41.64 0.56 4.67
C GLU A 97 42.52 0.87 5.88
N LYS A 98 42.31 2.02 6.54
CA LYS A 98 43.10 2.49 7.69
C LYS A 98 42.53 2.07 9.04
N ALA A 99 41.27 1.65 9.09
CA ALA A 99 40.61 1.25 10.33
C ALA A 99 41.21 -0.04 10.90
N GLU A 100 41.33 -0.12 12.23
CA GLU A 100 41.85 -1.31 12.93
C GLU A 100 40.96 -2.53 12.75
N ASP A 101 39.64 -2.34 12.76
CA ASP A 101 38.64 -3.37 12.48
C ASP A 101 38.40 -3.57 10.96
N GLY A 102 39.13 -2.83 10.12
CA GLY A 102 39.03 -2.89 8.67
C GLY A 102 37.69 -2.42 8.11
N ALA A 103 36.85 -1.70 8.86
CA ALA A 103 35.52 -1.31 8.42
C ALA A 103 35.26 0.20 8.57
N ALA A 104 34.44 0.74 7.67
CA ALA A 104 33.96 2.11 7.75
C ALA A 104 32.50 2.19 7.30
N SER A 105 31.74 3.14 7.86
CA SER A 105 30.33 3.35 7.53
C SER A 105 30.03 4.83 7.34
N LEU A 106 29.16 5.14 6.39
CA LEU A 106 28.70 6.49 6.09
C LEU A 106 27.20 6.48 5.83
N VAL A 107 26.49 7.44 6.43
CA VAL A 107 25.10 7.73 6.11
C VAL A 107 25.05 8.87 5.10
N VAL A 108 24.36 8.64 3.99
CA VAL A 108 24.13 9.63 2.93
C VAL A 108 22.63 9.91 2.84
N THR A 109 22.23 11.12 3.22
CA THR A 109 20.87 11.58 2.99
C THR A 109 20.75 12.11 1.56
N THR A 110 19.83 11.55 0.80
CA THR A 110 19.51 11.97 -0.57
C THR A 110 18.06 12.43 -0.65
N ALA A 111 17.68 13.12 -1.73
CA ALA A 111 16.29 13.53 -1.96
C ALA A 111 15.30 12.34 -2.03
N MET A 112 15.79 11.11 -2.24
CA MET A 112 14.98 9.89 -2.35
C MET A 112 14.99 9.03 -1.08
N GLY A 113 15.65 9.48 0.00
CA GLY A 113 15.76 8.76 1.27
C GLY A 113 17.19 8.73 1.81
N SER A 114 17.36 8.02 2.92
CA SER A 114 18.68 7.81 3.55
C SER A 114 19.30 6.51 3.04
N LEU A 115 20.59 6.55 2.72
CA LEU A 115 21.38 5.39 2.35
C LEU A 115 22.48 5.19 3.39
N VAL A 116 22.63 3.99 3.94
CA VAL A 116 23.80 3.64 4.75
C VAL A 116 24.73 2.83 3.88
N ALA A 117 25.93 3.32 3.64
CA ALA A 117 26.98 2.57 2.96
C ALA A 117 28.02 2.12 3.99
N LYS A 118 28.40 0.85 3.94
CA LYS A 118 29.44 0.25 4.77
C LYS A 118 30.48 -0.41 3.88
N VAL A 119 31.76 -0.20 4.16
CA VAL A 119 32.87 -0.87 3.49
C VAL A 119 33.63 -1.68 4.52
N ALA A 120 34.02 -2.90 4.17
CA ALA A 120 34.90 -3.75 4.95
C ALA A 120 36.05 -4.23 4.08
N ARG A 121 37.29 -4.11 4.57
CA ARG A 121 38.49 -4.68 3.95
C ARG A 121 38.40 -6.20 4.03
N LEU A 122 38.72 -6.87 2.93
CA LEU A 122 38.73 -8.34 2.85
C LEU A 122 40.16 -8.86 3.03
N GLU A 123 40.30 -9.95 3.77
CA GLU A 123 41.57 -10.64 4.00
C GLU A 123 41.58 -12.00 3.28
N GLY A 124 42.72 -12.35 2.67
CA GLY A 124 42.89 -13.57 1.87
C GLY A 124 42.64 -13.38 0.36
N GLY A 125 43.34 -14.16 -0.47
CA GLY A 125 43.32 -14.02 -1.95
C GLY A 125 44.01 -12.74 -2.44
N ASP A 126 43.44 -12.09 -3.46
CA ASP A 126 43.94 -10.82 -4.03
C ASP A 126 43.56 -9.57 -3.18
N GLY A 127 43.04 -9.77 -1.96
CA GLY A 127 42.56 -8.70 -1.10
C GLY A 127 41.36 -7.93 -1.67
N GLY A 128 41.20 -6.68 -1.22
CA GLY A 128 40.16 -5.76 -1.71
C GLY A 128 39.13 -5.40 -0.65
N PHE A 129 37.91 -5.08 -1.08
CA PHE A 129 36.87 -4.51 -0.23
C PHE A 129 35.49 -5.08 -0.53
N CYS A 130 34.69 -5.30 0.50
CA CYS A 130 33.26 -5.54 0.38
C CYS A 130 32.51 -4.26 0.74
N MET A 131 31.79 -3.70 -0.22
CA MET A 131 30.91 -2.56 -0.02
C MET A 131 29.47 -3.04 0.04
N MET A 132 28.80 -2.70 1.13
CA MET A 132 27.39 -2.94 1.35
C MET A 132 26.66 -1.61 1.41
N PHE A 133 25.43 -1.56 0.96
CA PHE A 133 24.59 -0.41 1.22
C PHE A 133 23.14 -0.80 1.48
N HIS A 134 22.50 -0.06 2.36
CA HIS A 134 21.12 -0.25 2.80
C HIS A 134 20.34 1.00 2.44
N THR A 135 19.29 0.85 1.63
CA THR A 135 18.34 1.93 1.38
C THR A 135 17.39 2.01 2.59
N LEU A 136 17.64 2.95 3.49
CA LEU A 136 16.75 3.28 4.60
C LEU A 136 15.59 4.12 4.06
N GLY A 137 14.58 3.42 3.56
CA GLY A 137 13.33 3.94 3.01
C GLY A 137 12.59 2.84 2.25
N ASP A 138 11.25 2.89 2.19
CA ASP A 138 10.40 1.87 1.54
C ASP A 138 10.56 1.77 0.01
N ARG A 139 11.63 2.33 -0.58
CA ARG A 139 11.80 2.46 -2.03
C ARG A 139 13.00 1.66 -2.52
N VAL A 140 12.71 0.63 -3.31
CA VAL A 140 13.72 -0.12 -4.09
C VAL A 140 14.11 0.72 -5.30
N MET A 141 15.40 0.98 -5.46
CA MET A 141 15.96 1.69 -6.62
C MET A 141 15.78 0.87 -7.90
N GLY A 142 15.13 1.46 -8.91
CA GLY A 142 14.85 0.84 -10.21
C GLY A 142 13.45 0.23 -10.33
N GLU A 143 12.65 0.23 -9.25
CA GLU A 143 11.20 0.12 -9.40
C GLU A 143 10.73 1.47 -9.97
N PRO A 144 9.93 1.52 -11.07
CA PRO A 144 9.18 2.73 -11.35
C PRO A 144 8.43 3.11 -10.07
N PRO A 145 8.29 4.41 -9.75
CA PRO A 145 7.45 4.79 -8.63
C PRO A 145 6.15 3.97 -8.76
N PRO A 146 5.69 3.24 -7.71
CA PRO A 146 4.32 2.78 -7.74
C PRO A 146 3.51 4.00 -8.15
N PRO A 147 2.61 3.89 -9.15
CA PRO A 147 1.85 5.06 -9.57
C PRO A 147 1.40 5.74 -8.30
N GLU A 148 1.88 6.97 -8.04
CA GLU A 148 1.41 7.77 -6.90
C GLU A 148 -0.08 7.54 -6.92
N PRO A 149 -0.70 6.97 -5.85
CA PRO A 149 -2.03 6.41 -5.95
C PRO A 149 -2.86 7.44 -6.67
N GLU A 150 -3.15 7.19 -7.97
CA GLU A 150 -3.60 8.25 -8.88
C GLU A 150 -4.81 8.78 -8.14
N ALA A 151 -4.73 10.01 -7.64
CA ALA A 151 -5.61 10.46 -6.57
C ALA A 151 -7.03 10.19 -7.05
N VAL A 152 -7.64 9.10 -6.57
CA VAL A 152 -8.77 8.53 -7.29
C VAL A 152 -9.81 9.62 -7.21
N PRO A 153 -10.21 10.22 -8.34
CA PRO A 153 -10.85 11.52 -8.29
C PRO A 153 -12.08 11.38 -7.42
N LEU A 154 -12.16 12.26 -6.42
CA LEU A 154 -13.25 12.23 -5.46
C LEU A 154 -14.56 12.34 -6.23
N LEU A 155 -15.52 11.49 -5.86
CA LEU A 155 -16.83 11.52 -6.46
C LEU A 155 -17.50 12.85 -6.10
N LEU A 156 -17.87 13.61 -7.13
CA LEU A 156 -18.77 14.75 -6.97
C LEU A 156 -20.24 14.29 -6.91
N LYS A 157 -20.56 13.19 -7.61
CA LYS A 157 -21.90 12.62 -7.66
C LYS A 157 -21.89 11.11 -7.45
N LEU A 158 -22.89 10.62 -6.73
CA LEU A 158 -23.11 9.21 -6.49
C LEU A 158 -24.17 8.65 -7.48
N PRO A 159 -23.85 7.60 -8.24
CA PRO A 159 -24.84 6.94 -9.09
C PRO A 159 -25.77 6.08 -8.23
N VAL A 160 -27.07 6.31 -8.37
CA VAL A 160 -28.12 5.54 -7.69
C VAL A 160 -29.20 5.12 -8.69
N MET A 161 -29.76 3.93 -8.48
CA MET A 161 -30.88 3.42 -9.26
C MET A 161 -32.18 3.63 -8.50
N ARG A 162 -33.17 4.16 -9.21
CA ARG A 162 -34.53 4.41 -8.71
C ARG A 162 -35.52 3.84 -9.72
N GLY A 163 -36.27 2.81 -9.32
CA GLY A 163 -37.28 2.16 -10.15
C GLY A 163 -36.76 1.04 -11.06
N THR A 164 -37.65 0.55 -11.92
CA THR A 164 -37.39 -0.54 -12.88
C THR A 164 -36.91 0.05 -14.20
N GLY A 165 -35.61 0.13 -14.44
CA GLY A 165 -35.08 0.56 -15.74
C GLY A 165 -33.67 1.15 -15.70
N ASP A 166 -33.05 1.15 -16.88
CA ASP A 166 -31.65 1.45 -17.23
C ASP A 166 -31.17 2.89 -16.93
N VAL A 167 -31.91 3.65 -16.11
CA VAL A 167 -31.65 5.07 -15.83
C VAL A 167 -30.87 5.20 -14.52
N THR A 168 -29.59 5.56 -14.63
CA THR A 168 -28.76 5.90 -13.48
C THR A 168 -29.00 7.35 -13.08
N THR A 169 -29.60 7.58 -11.92
CA THR A 169 -29.74 8.92 -11.33
C THR A 169 -28.44 9.30 -10.64
N LEU A 170 -27.97 10.53 -10.82
CA LEU A 170 -26.79 11.05 -10.14
C LEU A 170 -27.23 11.99 -9.01
N ILE A 171 -26.89 11.66 -7.78
CA ILE A 171 -27.12 12.53 -6.61
C ILE A 171 -25.82 13.22 -6.20
N ASP A 172 -25.90 14.43 -5.67
CA ASP A 172 -24.73 15.09 -5.10
C ASP A 172 -24.22 14.29 -3.90
N VAL A 173 -22.90 14.14 -3.79
CA VAL A 173 -22.29 13.46 -2.65
C VAL A 173 -22.59 14.21 -1.35
N ASP A 174 -22.68 15.54 -1.39
CA ASP A 174 -23.01 16.33 -0.19
C ASP A 174 -24.45 16.11 0.32
N ASP A 175 -25.36 15.61 -0.52
CA ASP A 175 -26.74 15.26 -0.12
C ASP A 175 -26.85 13.88 0.54
N VAL A 176 -25.79 13.08 0.46
CA VAL A 176 -25.74 11.74 1.07
C VAL A 176 -25.50 11.89 2.57
N VAL A 177 -26.45 11.36 3.35
CA VAL A 177 -26.39 11.32 4.82
C VAL A 177 -25.53 10.14 5.29
N PHE A 178 -25.80 8.94 4.78
CA PHE A 178 -24.99 7.76 5.05
C PHE A 178 -25.11 6.72 3.93
N LEU A 179 -24.14 5.81 3.89
CA LEU A 179 -24.09 4.65 3.02
C LEU A 179 -24.08 3.38 3.86
N SER A 180 -24.91 2.42 3.48
CA SER A 180 -24.99 1.10 4.12
C SER A 180 -24.62 0.00 3.13
N ALA A 181 -23.86 -1.02 3.56
CA ALA A 181 -23.57 -2.18 2.73
C ALA A 181 -24.75 -3.16 2.72
N GLU A 182 -25.22 -3.50 1.52
CA GLU A 182 -26.23 -4.53 1.25
C GLU A 182 -25.64 -5.56 0.28
N GLY A 183 -25.01 -6.61 0.84
CA GLY A 183 -24.31 -7.62 0.04
C GLY A 183 -23.08 -7.06 -0.66
N HIS A 184 -23.04 -7.15 -1.99
CA HIS A 184 -21.98 -6.58 -2.83
C HIS A 184 -22.25 -5.12 -3.24
N TYR A 185 -23.38 -4.57 -2.83
CA TYR A 185 -23.85 -3.24 -3.22
C TYR A 185 -23.94 -2.32 -2.01
N ALA A 186 -24.14 -1.03 -2.27
CA ALA A 186 -24.40 -0.04 -1.25
C ALA A 186 -25.83 0.50 -1.38
N ARG A 187 -26.40 0.90 -0.26
CA ARG A 187 -27.61 1.70 -0.20
C ARG A 187 -27.24 3.10 0.25
N ALA A 188 -27.62 4.09 -0.53
CA ALA A 188 -27.40 5.48 -0.21
C ALA A 188 -28.66 6.06 0.43
N ALA A 189 -28.51 6.65 1.62
CA ALA A 189 -29.55 7.39 2.30
C ALA A 189 -29.29 8.88 2.17
N THR A 190 -30.28 9.61 1.66
CA THR A 190 -30.34 11.06 1.66
C THR A 190 -31.31 11.54 2.74
N ARG A 191 -31.47 12.85 2.87
CA ARG A 191 -32.47 13.41 3.80
C ARG A 191 -33.91 13.05 3.45
N GLN A 192 -34.18 12.78 2.17
CA GLN A 192 -35.53 12.62 1.63
C GLN A 192 -35.87 11.16 1.31
N PHE A 193 -34.89 10.35 0.92
CA PHE A 193 -35.13 9.01 0.41
C PHE A 193 -33.90 8.11 0.57
N THR A 194 -34.08 6.82 0.32
CA THR A 194 -32.98 5.88 0.15
C THR A 194 -33.00 5.29 -1.25
N ALA A 195 -31.84 5.08 -1.86
CA ALA A 195 -31.73 4.49 -3.19
C ALA A 195 -30.62 3.44 -3.24
N PHE A 196 -30.75 2.52 -4.20
CA PHE A 196 -29.76 1.47 -4.45
C PHE A 196 -28.56 2.06 -5.20
N CYS A 197 -27.34 1.72 -4.79
CA CYS A 197 -26.11 2.09 -5.45
C CYS A 197 -25.39 0.82 -5.93
N PRO A 198 -25.11 0.69 -7.24
CA PRO A 198 -24.48 -0.51 -7.80
C PRO A 198 -22.99 -0.66 -7.43
N ARG A 199 -22.43 0.27 -6.65
CA ARG A 199 -21.04 0.23 -6.19
C ARG A 199 -20.92 -0.36 -4.79
N ALA A 200 -19.84 -1.09 -4.55
CA ALA A 200 -19.52 -1.62 -3.23
C ALA A 200 -19.14 -0.49 -2.26
N LEU A 201 -19.49 -0.64 -0.98
CA LEU A 201 -19.17 0.35 0.04
C LEU A 201 -17.66 0.65 0.14
N ALA A 202 -16.81 -0.34 -0.10
CA ALA A 202 -15.35 -0.18 -0.09
C ALA A 202 -14.82 0.66 -1.26
N ASP A 203 -15.38 0.52 -2.46
CA ASP A 203 -15.05 1.35 -3.63
C ASP A 203 -15.49 2.80 -3.39
N LEU A 204 -16.69 2.98 -2.81
CA LEU A 204 -17.18 4.31 -2.46
C LEU A 204 -16.29 4.99 -1.41
N GLU A 205 -15.90 4.30 -0.34
CA GLU A 205 -15.02 4.86 0.70
C GLU A 205 -13.71 5.42 0.13
N GLN A 206 -13.09 4.73 -0.83
CA GLN A 206 -11.82 5.17 -1.44
C GLN A 206 -11.97 6.44 -2.29
N ARG A 207 -13.19 6.74 -2.74
CA ARG A 207 -13.50 7.83 -3.69
C ARG A 207 -14.30 8.95 -3.04
N LEU A 208 -14.60 8.87 -1.75
CA LEU A 208 -15.29 9.90 -1.00
C LEU A 208 -14.28 10.72 -0.22
N ASP A 209 -14.59 12.00 -0.01
CA ASP A 209 -13.74 12.91 0.75
C ASP A 209 -13.58 12.40 2.20
N PRO A 210 -12.37 11.98 2.63
CA PRO A 210 -12.16 11.44 3.97
C PRO A 210 -12.36 12.48 5.08
N ALA A 211 -12.36 13.78 4.74
CA ALA A 211 -12.69 14.83 5.70
C ALA A 211 -14.20 14.93 5.97
N ARG A 212 -15.05 14.41 5.06
CA ARG A 212 -16.51 14.47 5.17
C ARG A 212 -17.13 13.12 5.49
N PHE A 213 -16.54 12.03 4.99
CA PHE A 213 -17.07 10.69 5.14
C PHE A 213 -16.20 9.86 6.08
N LEU A 214 -16.84 9.25 7.08
CA LEU A 214 -16.20 8.38 8.04
C LEU A 214 -16.80 6.98 8.01
N ARG A 215 -15.94 5.97 7.87
CA ARG A 215 -16.36 4.58 8.07
C ARG A 215 -16.44 4.26 9.56
N VAL A 216 -17.65 4.28 10.08
CA VAL A 216 -17.94 4.01 11.51
C VAL A 216 -18.17 2.54 11.80
N HIS A 217 -18.56 1.75 10.80
CA HIS A 217 -18.77 0.32 10.92
C HIS A 217 -18.39 -0.39 9.62
N ARG A 218 -18.09 -1.69 9.68
CA ARG A 218 -17.79 -2.49 8.47
C ARG A 218 -18.89 -2.44 7.40
N ARG A 219 -20.12 -2.09 7.78
CA ARG A 219 -21.28 -1.92 6.88
C ARG A 219 -21.76 -0.48 6.73
N HIS A 220 -21.16 0.50 7.41
CA HIS A 220 -21.69 1.87 7.43
C HIS A 220 -20.59 2.90 7.24
N VAL A 221 -20.79 3.80 6.26
CA VAL A 221 -20.02 5.02 6.06
C VAL A 221 -20.98 6.18 6.26
N VAL A 222 -20.62 7.17 7.08
CA VAL A 222 -21.49 8.30 7.41
C VAL A 222 -20.89 9.60 6.92
N ASN A 223 -21.74 10.52 6.48
CA ASN A 223 -21.33 11.90 6.26
C ASN A 223 -21.42 12.65 7.59
N ILE A 224 -20.27 13.12 8.05
CA ILE A 224 -20.09 13.80 9.34
C ILE A 224 -20.91 15.08 9.43
N ARG A 225 -21.10 15.79 8.31
CA ARG A 225 -21.90 17.02 8.25
C ARG A 225 -23.37 16.78 8.57
N HIS A 226 -23.84 15.54 8.44
CA HIS A 226 -25.22 15.14 8.69
C HIS A 226 -25.39 14.30 9.97
N VAL A 227 -24.39 14.29 10.85
CA VAL A 227 -24.51 13.68 12.19
C VAL A 227 -25.21 14.66 13.13
N ARG A 228 -26.33 14.26 13.74
CA ARG A 228 -27.09 15.08 14.70
C ARG A 228 -26.65 14.89 16.14
N ALA A 229 -26.25 13.67 16.51
CA ALA A 229 -25.84 13.35 17.86
C ALA A 229 -24.93 12.13 17.87
N ALA A 230 -23.98 12.11 18.80
CA ALA A 230 -23.25 10.91 19.19
C ALA A 230 -23.79 10.43 20.55
N GLU A 231 -24.39 9.25 20.57
CA GLU A 231 -25.02 8.69 21.76
C GLU A 231 -24.27 7.44 22.21
N ARG A 232 -24.18 7.22 23.51
CA ARG A 232 -23.67 5.98 24.08
C ARG A 232 -24.85 5.17 24.65
N ALA A 233 -25.08 3.99 24.12
CA ALA A 233 -26.11 3.06 24.56
C ALA A 233 -25.50 1.66 24.72
N ASP A 234 -25.80 0.98 25.83
CA ASP A 234 -25.31 -0.37 26.15
C ASP A 234 -23.78 -0.52 26.01
N GLY A 235 -23.04 0.51 26.42
CA GLY A 235 -21.58 0.54 26.33
C GLY A 235 -21.02 0.67 24.91
N ARG A 236 -21.88 0.89 23.90
CA ARG A 236 -21.49 1.09 22.49
C ARG A 236 -21.86 2.49 22.03
N TRP A 237 -21.02 3.05 21.16
CA TRP A 237 -21.29 4.33 20.51
C TRP A 237 -22.22 4.15 19.33
N HIS A 238 -23.15 5.08 19.19
CA HIS A 238 -24.09 5.19 18.08
C HIS A 238 -24.09 6.62 17.57
N LEU A 239 -24.20 6.80 16.25
CA LEU A 239 -24.43 8.10 15.64
C LEU A 239 -25.87 8.20 15.18
N ARG A 240 -26.53 9.30 15.52
CA ARG A 240 -27.85 9.64 15.03
C ARG A 240 -27.72 10.51 13.80
N MET A 241 -28.27 10.05 12.68
CA MET A 241 -28.15 10.71 11.39
C MET A 241 -29.28 11.72 11.15
N ALA A 242 -29.06 12.65 10.21
CA ALA A 242 -30.02 13.69 9.83
C ALA A 242 -30.96 13.27 8.68
N ASP A 243 -31.19 11.97 8.49
CA ASP A 243 -32.20 11.46 7.57
C ASP A 243 -33.61 11.60 8.15
N ALA A 244 -34.64 11.43 7.31
CA ALA A 244 -36.04 11.56 7.73
C ALA A 244 -36.42 10.62 8.89
N ALA A 245 -35.78 9.45 8.99
CA ALA A 245 -36.05 8.47 10.04
C ALA A 245 -35.22 8.69 11.31
N GLY A 246 -34.24 9.61 11.31
CA GLY A 246 -33.31 9.80 12.43
C GLY A 246 -32.52 8.52 12.76
N THR A 247 -32.05 7.83 11.73
CA THR A 247 -31.44 6.50 11.81
C THR A 247 -30.26 6.49 12.79
N ARG A 248 -30.23 5.48 13.67
CA ARG A 248 -29.15 5.26 14.63
C ARG A 248 -28.18 4.21 14.09
N LEU A 249 -26.93 4.60 13.86
CA LEU A 249 -25.89 3.73 13.29
C LEU A 249 -24.85 3.36 14.35
N PRO A 250 -24.52 2.07 14.53
CA PRO A 250 -23.52 1.65 15.51
C PRO A 250 -22.10 2.01 15.05
N VAL A 251 -21.24 2.34 16.00
CA VAL A 251 -19.82 2.63 15.79
C VAL A 251 -18.97 1.48 16.34
N SER A 252 -18.09 0.93 15.50
CA SER A 252 -17.14 -0.11 15.89
C SER A 252 -16.13 0.45 16.90
N ARG A 253 -15.74 -0.35 17.90
CA ARG A 253 -14.78 0.05 18.96
C ARG A 253 -13.50 0.67 18.41
N ALA A 254 -12.92 0.08 17.35
CA ALA A 254 -11.72 0.59 16.70
C ALA A 254 -11.89 1.98 16.05
N LYS A 255 -13.12 2.34 15.67
CA LYS A 255 -13.46 3.61 14.99
C LYS A 255 -13.94 4.69 15.95
N VAL A 256 -14.13 4.38 17.23
CA VAL A 256 -14.52 5.36 18.26
C VAL A 256 -13.47 6.47 18.38
N ALA A 257 -12.18 6.13 18.46
CA ALA A 257 -11.12 7.14 18.59
C ALA A 257 -11.05 8.10 17.39
N GLU A 258 -11.38 7.63 16.19
CA GLU A 258 -11.43 8.44 14.97
C GLU A 258 -12.69 9.33 14.95
N MET A 259 -13.86 8.76 15.25
CA MET A 259 -15.11 9.50 15.42
C MET A 259 -14.97 10.64 16.42
N ARG A 260 -14.37 10.38 17.59
CA ARG A 260 -14.14 11.37 18.65
C ARG A 260 -13.23 12.51 18.19
N ARG A 261 -12.15 12.19 17.45
CA ARG A 261 -11.25 13.19 16.87
C ARG A 261 -11.96 14.12 15.88
N MET A 262 -12.86 13.56 15.07
CA MET A 262 -13.55 14.34 14.03
C MET A 262 -14.74 15.15 14.54
N LEU A 263 -15.42 14.67 15.58
CA LEU A 263 -16.60 15.34 16.16
C LEU A 263 -16.31 16.11 17.46
N ALA A 264 -15.08 16.04 17.98
CA ALA A 264 -14.67 16.63 19.25
C ALA A 264 -15.56 16.25 20.46
N VAL A 265 -15.99 14.98 20.53
CA VAL A 265 -16.82 14.36 21.60
C VAL A 265 -16.07 13.26 22.34
#